data_AF-A0A0Q9HPK7-F1
#
_entry.id   AF-A0A0Q9HPK7-F1
#
_cell.length_a   1.000
_cell.length_b   1.000
_cell.length_c   1.000
_cell.angle_alpha   90.00
_cell.angle_beta   90.00
_cell.angle_gamma   90.00
#
_symmetry.space_group_name_H-M   'P 1'
#
loop_
_entity.id
_entity.type
_entity.pdbx_description
1 polymer ?
#
loop_
_entity_poly.entity_id
_entity_poly.type
_entity_poly.pdbx_seq_one_letter_code
_entity_poly.pdbx_strand_id
1 'polypeptide(L)'
;MIAVAPRLSDKKTGPTGPVHWSWRTLPPALLAALLLLITTEALAGDAAVALEPPRLAQAPEPLCFCWNEGRKIAEGAASCIRTTQGRRIAQCGRVINMMSWHVTDTPCPES
;
A
#
# COMPACT_ATOMS: atom_id res chain seq x y z
N MET A 1 -8.91 -22.58 37.69
CA MET A 1 -9.82 -21.49 38.06
C MET A 1 -10.82 -21.32 36.92
N ILE A 2 -12.04 -21.82 37.10
CA ILE A 2 -13.09 -21.80 36.07
C ILE A 2 -14.14 -20.81 36.56
N ALA A 3 -14.36 -19.74 35.81
CA ALA A 3 -15.36 -18.73 36.13
C ALA A 3 -16.76 -19.30 35.89
N VAL A 4 -17.58 -19.30 36.93
CA VAL A 4 -19.02 -19.61 36.88
C VAL A 4 -19.76 -18.30 36.59
N ALA A 5 -20.47 -18.24 35.48
CA ALA A 5 -21.50 -17.21 35.24
C ALA A 5 -22.89 -17.81 35.53
N PRO A 6 -23.76 -17.11 36.29
CA PRO A 6 -25.12 -17.57 36.56
C PRO A 6 -26.07 -17.37 35.36
N ARG A 7 -27.06 -18.27 35.30
CA ARG A 7 -28.14 -18.38 34.32
C ARG A 7 -28.96 -17.08 34.14
N LEU A 8 -29.26 -16.75 32.88
CA LEU A 8 -30.32 -15.81 32.48
C LEU A 8 -31.68 -16.22 33.06
N SER A 9 -32.36 -15.25 33.67
CA SER A 9 -33.76 -15.32 34.04
C SER A 9 -34.59 -14.70 32.91
N ASP A 10 -35.31 -15.52 32.16
CA ASP A 10 -36.17 -15.05 31.07
C ASP A 10 -37.62 -15.00 31.56
N LYS A 11 -38.09 -13.78 31.83
CA LYS A 11 -39.42 -13.48 32.36
C LYS A 11 -40.44 -13.51 31.22
N LYS A 12 -41.02 -14.68 30.99
CA LYS A 12 -42.09 -14.90 30.00
C LYS A 12 -43.36 -14.12 30.42
N THR A 13 -43.63 -13.02 29.72
CA THR A 13 -44.90 -12.28 29.84
C THR A 13 -45.46 -12.13 28.44
N GLY A 14 -46.42 -12.98 28.07
CA GLY A 14 -47.16 -12.84 26.82
C GLY A 14 -48.24 -11.77 26.92
N PRO A 15 -48.70 -11.21 25.79
CA PRO A 15 -50.05 -10.66 25.71
C PRO A 15 -50.88 -11.40 24.64
N THR A 16 -52.04 -11.88 25.08
CA THR A 16 -53.15 -12.39 24.28
C THR A 16 -53.92 -11.24 23.65
N GLY A 17 -53.98 -11.18 22.32
CA GLY A 17 -54.94 -10.38 21.57
C GLY A 17 -54.56 -10.25 20.08
N PRO A 18 -55.50 -10.42 19.13
CA PRO A 18 -55.24 -10.16 17.72
C PRO A 18 -55.17 -8.64 17.48
N VAL A 19 -53.96 -8.09 17.34
CA VAL A 19 -53.75 -6.74 16.84
C VAL A 19 -54.01 -6.76 15.33
N HIS A 20 -55.11 -6.15 14.90
CA HIS A 20 -55.37 -5.84 13.50
C HIS A 20 -54.29 -4.87 13.02
N TRP A 21 -53.29 -5.41 12.32
CA TRP A 21 -52.21 -4.65 11.69
C TRP A 21 -52.78 -3.86 10.51
N SER A 22 -53.35 -2.70 10.80
CA SER A 22 -53.68 -1.70 9.78
C SER A 22 -52.35 -1.23 9.17
N TRP A 23 -51.99 -1.74 8.01
CA TRP A 23 -51.00 -1.13 7.13
C TRP A 23 -51.52 0.25 6.75
N ARG A 24 -51.16 1.26 7.54
CA ARG A 24 -51.25 2.65 7.11
C ARG A 24 -50.29 2.77 5.94
N THR A 25 -50.82 2.70 4.72
CA THR A 25 -50.12 3.13 3.52
C THR A 25 -49.65 4.56 3.77
N LEU A 26 -48.34 4.78 3.83
CA LEU A 26 -47.78 6.13 3.89
C LEU A 26 -48.35 6.91 2.70
N PRO A 27 -48.89 8.12 2.91
CA PRO A 27 -49.46 8.89 1.81
C PRO A 27 -48.34 9.19 0.80
N PRO A 28 -48.61 9.12 -0.52
CA PRO A 28 -47.59 9.29 -1.55
C PRO A 28 -46.84 10.64 -1.45
N ALA A 29 -47.48 11.64 -0.84
CA ALA A 29 -46.87 12.94 -0.53
C ALA A 29 -45.70 12.84 0.48
N LEU A 30 -45.77 11.94 1.46
CA LEU A 30 -44.71 11.72 2.44
C LEU A 30 -43.51 10.98 1.81
N LEU A 31 -43.79 10.05 0.90
CA LEU A 31 -42.77 9.37 0.10
C LEU A 31 -42.08 10.34 -0.87
N ALA A 32 -42.84 11.22 -1.53
CA ALA A 32 -42.29 12.24 -2.42
C ALA A 32 -41.44 13.28 -1.67
N ALA A 33 -41.89 13.73 -0.50
CA ALA A 33 -41.12 14.63 0.36
C ALA A 33 -39.83 13.98 0.86
N LEU A 34 -39.88 12.69 1.22
CA LEU A 34 -38.69 11.95 1.61
C LEU A 34 -37.71 11.84 0.43
N LEU A 35 -38.19 11.49 -0.77
CA LEU A 35 -37.38 11.40 -1.98
C LEU A 35 -36.69 12.73 -2.35
N LEU A 36 -37.41 13.85 -2.20
CA LEU A 36 -36.86 15.20 -2.40
C LEU A 36 -35.73 15.51 -1.41
N LEU A 37 -35.85 15.08 -0.14
CA LEU A 37 -34.80 15.28 0.85
C LEU A 37 -33.52 14.50 0.50
N ILE A 38 -33.63 13.28 -0.03
CA ILE A 38 -32.45 12.43 -0.36
C ILE A 38 -31.65 12.97 -1.55
N THR A 39 -32.30 13.66 -2.51
CA THR A 39 -31.61 14.18 -3.71
C THR A 39 -30.79 15.45 -3.45
N THR A 40 -30.98 16.11 -2.31
CA THR A 40 -30.37 17.42 -2.01
C THR A 40 -28.85 17.34 -1.79
N GLU A 41 -28.31 16.17 -1.45
CA GLU A 41 -26.91 16.03 -1.03
C GLU A 41 -25.94 15.86 -2.22
N ALA A 42 -26.46 15.57 -3.42
CA ALA A 42 -25.64 15.22 -4.58
C ALA A 42 -25.03 16.43 -5.31
N LEU A 43 -25.53 17.65 -5.09
CA LEU A 43 -25.03 18.86 -5.79
C LEU A 43 -23.91 19.61 -5.03
N ALA A 44 -23.53 19.16 -3.83
CA ALA A 44 -22.50 19.79 -3.00
C ALA A 44 -21.14 19.05 -3.05
N GLY A 45 -20.89 18.25 -4.09
CA GLY A 45 -19.59 17.64 -4.32
C GLY A 45 -18.60 18.67 -4.88
N ASP A 46 -17.88 19.36 -4.00
CA ASP A 46 -16.72 20.19 -4.38
C ASP A 46 -15.74 19.33 -5.19
N ALA A 47 -15.31 19.80 -6.36
CA ALA A 47 -14.41 19.04 -7.22
C ALA A 47 -13.10 18.79 -6.47
N ALA A 48 -12.68 17.52 -6.36
CA ALA A 48 -11.45 17.17 -5.66
C ALA A 48 -10.23 17.74 -6.41
N VAL A 49 -9.74 18.88 -5.94
CA VAL A 49 -8.48 19.49 -6.39
C VAL A 49 -7.33 18.83 -5.65
N ALA A 50 -6.38 18.27 -6.39
CA ALA A 50 -5.13 17.76 -5.84
C ALA A 50 -4.36 18.92 -5.18
N LEU A 51 -4.24 18.88 -3.85
CA LEU A 51 -3.58 19.92 -3.06
C LEU A 51 -2.05 19.93 -3.25
N GLU A 52 -1.48 18.79 -3.64
CA GLU A 52 -0.03 18.65 -3.85
C GLU A 52 0.30 18.84 -5.34
N PRO A 53 1.26 19.72 -5.70
CA PRO A 53 1.76 19.80 -7.06
C PRO A 53 2.35 18.44 -7.49
N PRO A 54 2.29 18.07 -8.78
CA PRO A 54 2.85 16.81 -9.26
C PRO A 54 4.31 16.71 -8.82
N ARG A 55 4.61 15.72 -7.97
CA ARG A 55 5.97 15.41 -7.56
C ARG A 55 6.77 15.19 -8.84
N LEU A 56 7.74 16.06 -9.09
CA LEU A 56 8.76 15.81 -10.11
C LEU A 56 9.33 14.43 -9.82
N ALA A 57 9.37 13.56 -10.84
CA ALA A 57 9.99 12.24 -10.73
C ALA A 57 11.34 12.43 -10.03
N GLN A 58 11.54 11.73 -8.91
CA GLN A 58 12.79 11.80 -8.16
C GLN A 58 13.92 11.59 -9.15
N ALA A 59 14.83 12.57 -9.25
CA ALA A 59 16.03 12.43 -10.06
C ALA A 59 16.68 11.07 -9.74
N PRO A 60 17.20 10.34 -10.74
CA PRO A 60 17.76 9.01 -10.51
C PRO A 60 18.66 9.05 -9.28
N GLU A 61 18.35 8.22 -8.27
CA GLU A 61 19.07 8.27 -7.00
C GLU A 61 20.58 8.22 -7.27
N PRO A 62 21.40 9.03 -6.57
CA PRO A 62 22.76 9.38 -7.00
C PRO A 62 23.79 8.25 -6.92
N LEU A 63 23.37 6.98 -6.80
CA LEU A 63 24.18 5.83 -6.35
C LEU A 63 24.37 4.74 -7.40
N CYS A 64 24.13 5.00 -8.69
CA CYS A 64 24.35 4.01 -9.75
C CYS A 64 25.85 3.89 -10.12
N PHE A 65 26.70 3.62 -9.12
CA PHE A 65 28.13 3.38 -9.31
C PHE A 65 28.67 2.40 -8.26
N CYS A 66 29.80 1.76 -8.57
CA CYS A 66 30.54 0.92 -7.64
C CYS A 66 31.83 1.62 -7.22
N TRP A 67 32.32 1.36 -6.02
CA TRP A 67 33.62 1.85 -5.58
C TRP A 67 34.71 0.81 -5.87
N ASN A 68 35.81 1.25 -6.47
CA ASN A 68 37.05 0.48 -6.51
C ASN A 68 38.25 1.41 -6.35
N GLU A 69 39.17 1.09 -5.43
CA GLU A 69 40.41 1.86 -5.20
C GLU A 69 40.19 3.39 -5.08
N GLY A 70 39.13 3.81 -4.39
CA GLY A 70 38.80 5.22 -4.20
C GLY A 70 38.20 5.92 -5.43
N ARG A 71 37.87 5.19 -6.49
CA ARG A 71 37.22 5.70 -7.71
C ARG A 71 35.79 5.18 -7.84
N LYS A 72 34.92 6.03 -8.38
CA LYS A 72 33.56 5.64 -8.79
C LYS A 72 33.63 4.99 -10.17
N ILE A 73 33.05 3.81 -10.28
CA ILE A 73 32.96 3.03 -11.51
C ILE A 73 31.51 3.02 -11.95
N ALA A 74 31.26 3.42 -13.21
CA ALA A 74 29.92 3.47 -13.77
C ALA A 74 29.29 2.07 -13.85
N GLU A 75 27.97 2.01 -13.78
CA GLU A 75 27.21 0.80 -14.10
C GLU A 75 27.58 0.27 -15.50
N GLY A 76 27.69 -1.06 -15.61
CA GLY A 76 28.11 -1.75 -16.83
C GLY A 76 29.62 -1.77 -17.08
N ALA A 77 30.41 -0.94 -16.39
CA ALA A 77 31.86 -0.97 -16.51
C ALA A 77 32.47 -2.14 -15.72
N ALA A 78 33.59 -2.67 -16.22
CA ALA A 78 34.35 -3.71 -15.56
C ALA A 78 35.56 -3.13 -14.81
N SER A 79 35.91 -3.73 -13.67
CA SER A 79 37.10 -3.36 -12.92
C SER A 79 37.73 -4.57 -12.23
N CYS A 80 39.03 -4.49 -12.00
CA CYS A 80 39.76 -5.50 -11.25
C CYS A 80 39.62 -5.25 -9.76
N ILE A 81 38.94 -6.16 -9.06
CA ILE A 81 38.70 -6.04 -7.61
C ILE A 81 39.39 -7.16 -6.85
N ARG A 82 39.62 -6.94 -5.55
CA ARG A 82 40.12 -7.96 -4.64
C ARG A 82 38.98 -8.82 -4.13
N THR A 83 39.12 -10.13 -4.25
CA THR A 83 38.17 -11.13 -3.74
C THR A 83 38.90 -12.16 -2.88
N THR A 84 38.17 -13.08 -2.25
CA THR A 84 38.76 -14.21 -1.52
C THR A 84 39.51 -15.19 -2.43
N GLN A 85 39.23 -15.18 -3.73
CA GLN A 85 39.88 -16.04 -4.73
C GLN A 85 41.00 -15.31 -5.51
N GLY A 86 41.49 -14.19 -4.97
CA GLY A 86 42.48 -13.32 -5.63
C GLY A 86 41.87 -12.14 -6.38
N ARG A 87 42.68 -11.46 -7.20
CA ARG A 87 42.20 -10.36 -8.06
C ARG A 87 41.41 -10.92 -9.25
N ARG A 88 40.17 -10.49 -9.39
CA ARG A 88 39.26 -10.93 -10.47
C ARG A 88 38.64 -9.73 -11.15
N ILE A 89 38.26 -9.93 -12.40
CA ILE A 89 37.42 -8.96 -13.12
C ILE A 89 36.01 -9.03 -12.51
N ALA A 90 35.41 -7.88 -12.27
CA ALA A 90 34.03 -7.76 -11.83
C ALA A 90 33.33 -6.66 -12.62
N GLN A 91 32.06 -6.88 -12.95
CA GLN A 91 31.22 -5.88 -13.59
C GLN A 91 30.43 -5.12 -12.53
N CYS A 92 30.40 -3.80 -12.63
CA CYS A 92 29.57 -2.97 -11.78
C CYS A 92 28.12 -3.08 -12.26
N GLY A 93 27.22 -3.53 -11.39
CA GLY A 93 25.83 -3.74 -11.76
C GLY A 93 24.93 -3.91 -10.56
N ARG A 94 23.63 -4.03 -10.82
CA ARG A 94 22.64 -4.23 -9.77
C ARG A 94 22.65 -5.70 -9.33
N VAL A 95 23.36 -6.00 -8.26
CA VAL A 95 23.23 -7.29 -7.56
C VAL A 95 22.31 -7.06 -6.38
N ILE A 96 21.27 -7.89 -6.22
CA ILE A 96 20.28 -7.82 -5.12
C ILE A 96 19.65 -6.42 -4.92
N ASN A 97 19.16 -5.82 -6.00
CA ASN A 97 18.53 -4.50 -6.02
C ASN A 97 19.43 -3.33 -5.57
N MET A 98 20.72 -3.55 -5.41
CA MET A 98 21.69 -2.52 -5.04
C MET A 98 22.92 -2.56 -5.93
N MET A 99 23.57 -1.41 -6.11
CA MET A 99 24.75 -1.32 -6.98
C MET A 99 25.95 -1.96 -6.29
N SER A 100 26.52 -2.98 -6.92
CA SER A 100 27.60 -3.79 -6.34
C SER A 100 28.34 -4.58 -7.43
N TRP A 101 29.34 -5.36 -7.02
CA TRP A 101 30.22 -6.08 -7.92
C TRP A 101 29.67 -7.46 -8.28
N HIS A 102 29.41 -7.69 -9.56
CA HIS A 102 29.23 -9.03 -10.11
C HIS A 102 30.60 -9.61 -10.48
N VAL A 103 31.16 -10.43 -9.59
CA VAL A 103 32.47 -11.06 -9.76
C VAL A 103 32.41 -12.10 -10.87
N THR A 104 33.36 -12.06 -11.81
CA THR A 104 33.50 -13.10 -12.84
C THR A 104 34.61 -14.08 -12.45
N ASP A 105 34.61 -15.26 -13.07
CA ASP A 105 35.69 -16.23 -12.90
C ASP A 105 36.99 -15.81 -13.62
N THR A 106 36.96 -14.72 -14.39
CA THR A 106 38.11 -14.26 -15.16
C THR A 106 39.14 -13.62 -14.23
N PRO A 107 40.39 -14.13 -14.20
CA PRO A 107 41.47 -13.46 -13.48
C PRO A 107 41.78 -12.10 -14.12
N CYS A 108 42.30 -11.18 -13.30
CA CYS A 108 42.83 -9.93 -13.83
C CYS A 108 44.06 -10.21 -14.70
N PRO A 109 44.20 -9.54 -15.86
CA PRO A 109 45.43 -9.64 -16.63
C PRO A 109 46.59 -9.16 -15.77
N GLU A 110 47.73 -9.85 -15.86
CA GLU A 110 48.98 -9.28 -15.34
C GLU A 110 49.19 -7.89 -15.94
N SER A 111 49.51 -6.93 -15.06
CA SER A 111 49.69 -5.52 -15.44
C SER A 111 51.00 -5.29 -16.17
#